data_AF-A0AAW4DMH1-F1
#
_entry.id   AF-A0AAW4DMH1-F1
#
_cell.length_a   1.000
_cell.length_b   1.000
_cell.length_c   1.000
_cell.angle_alpha   90.00
_cell.angle_beta   90.00
_cell.angle_gamma   90.00
#
_symmetry.space_group_name_H-M   'P 1'
#
loop_
_entity.id
_entity.type
_entity.pdbx_description
1 polymer ?
#
loop_
_entity_poly.entity_id
_entity_poly.type
_entity_poly.pdbx_seq_one_letter_code
_entity_poly.pdbx_strand_id
1 'polypeptide(L)'
;MTSSNSSISKHYHQLTSVQRGQIQAMLDSGITSRTVIAQEVGCHKSTISREIKRGSVLQRDSSYLLYEHYYADTAQIYYEKRRKNCYQRNPLKHYAVFLRMLSRCFKAKFDATSIDEFVGEFKRSMPGYPCPSTPTVYRYIDQSLVDISNIDLPMKLKRRRNKRHHSHGGHALHKNQPALMTLTERTTRFEVVIKIPDYRAST
;
A
#
# COMPACT_ATOMS: atom_id res chain seq x y z
N MET A 1 12.24 27.81 32.45
CA MET A 1 12.68 26.90 31.37
C MET A 1 11.43 26.34 30.72
N THR A 2 11.14 26.71 29.48
CA THR A 2 9.91 26.33 28.78
C THR A 2 10.11 24.99 28.07
N SER A 3 9.54 23.93 28.61
CA SER A 3 9.48 22.62 27.94
C SER A 3 8.50 22.72 26.77
N SER A 4 9.02 22.95 25.56
CA SER A 4 8.26 22.91 24.31
C SER A 4 7.87 21.45 24.00
N ASN A 5 6.78 20.98 24.60
CA ASN A 5 6.18 19.68 24.32
C ASN A 5 5.56 19.69 22.92
N SER A 6 6.37 19.42 21.89
CA SER A 6 5.88 19.19 20.53
C SER A 6 5.26 17.79 20.44
N SER A 7 3.96 17.70 20.16
CA SER A 7 3.18 16.44 20.04
C SER A 7 3.36 15.73 18.69
N ILE A 8 4.30 16.17 17.86
CA ILE A 8 4.59 15.54 16.57
C ILE A 8 5.26 14.19 16.83
N SER A 9 4.58 13.11 16.43
CA SER A 9 5.11 11.75 16.39
C SER A 9 6.44 11.74 15.60
N LYS A 10 7.56 11.65 16.32
CA LYS A 10 8.88 11.52 15.69
C LYS A 10 8.99 10.12 15.12
N HIS A 11 8.97 10.01 13.80
CA HIS A 11 9.25 8.74 13.12
C HIS A 11 10.64 8.25 13.53
N TYR A 12 10.76 6.94 13.79
CA TYR A 12 12.04 6.35 14.16
C TYR A 12 13.10 6.60 13.08
N HIS A 13 14.26 7.10 13.51
CA HIS A 13 15.39 7.36 12.63
C HIS A 13 16.64 6.66 13.16
N GLN A 14 17.46 6.12 12.25
CA GLN A 14 18.75 5.52 12.59
C GLN A 14 19.78 6.60 12.79
N LEU A 15 20.77 6.38 13.67
CA LEU A 15 21.89 7.31 13.81
C LEU A 15 22.66 7.40 12.48
N THR A 16 23.03 8.63 12.11
CA THR A 16 23.89 8.89 10.96
C THR A 16 25.36 8.68 11.32
N SER A 17 26.24 8.58 10.33
CA SER A 17 27.70 8.50 10.56
C SER A 17 28.22 9.72 11.32
N VAL A 18 27.71 10.92 11.00
CA VAL A 18 28.04 12.18 11.68
C VAL A 18 27.65 12.12 13.15
N GLN A 19 26.43 11.66 13.46
CA GLN A 19 25.97 11.52 14.85
C GLN A 19 26.82 10.49 15.62
N ARG A 20 27.25 9.40 14.98
CA ARG A 20 28.19 8.45 15.60
C ARG A 20 29.54 9.10 15.92
N GLY A 21 30.07 9.90 15.00
CA GLY A 21 31.29 10.68 15.21
C GLY A 21 31.16 11.67 16.37
N GLN A 22 30.03 12.36 16.49
CA GLN A 22 29.74 13.25 17.63
C GLN A 22 29.74 12.48 18.96
N ILE A 23 29.09 11.30 19.00
CA ILE A 23 29.09 10.45 20.20
C ILE A 23 30.52 10.07 20.60
N GLN A 24 31.34 9.65 19.62
CA GLN A 24 32.74 9.30 19.88
C GLN A 24 33.52 10.51 20.42
N ALA A 25 33.46 11.66 19.74
CA ALA A 25 34.18 12.86 20.16
C ALA A 25 33.83 13.30 21.59
N MET A 26 32.56 13.21 21.97
CA MET A 26 32.12 13.52 23.34
C MET A 26 32.67 12.52 24.38
N LEU A 27 32.68 11.23 24.06
CA LEU A 27 33.25 10.20 24.93
C LEU A 27 34.76 10.38 25.09
N ASP A 28 35.46 10.69 23.99
CA ASP A 28 36.90 10.96 23.97
C ASP A 28 37.24 12.23 24.76
N SER A 29 36.33 13.22 24.82
CA SER A 29 36.45 14.40 25.69
C SER A 29 36.11 14.13 27.18
N GLY A 30 35.81 12.88 27.55
CA GLY A 30 35.50 12.47 28.92
C GLY A 30 34.04 12.67 29.35
N ILE A 31 33.13 13.02 28.42
CA ILE A 31 31.71 13.20 28.73
C ILE A 31 31.02 11.83 28.68
N THR A 32 30.84 11.20 29.84
CA THR A 32 30.21 9.86 29.94
C THR A 32 28.69 9.91 30.19
N SER A 33 28.14 11.11 30.42
CA SER A 33 26.71 11.29 30.70
C SER A 33 25.86 11.09 29.44
N ARG A 34 25.15 9.94 29.39
CA ARG A 34 24.27 9.57 28.26
C ARG A 34 23.14 10.56 28.04
N THR A 35 22.70 11.27 29.08
CA THR A 35 21.65 12.30 28.95
C THR A 35 22.19 13.54 28.22
N VAL A 36 23.43 13.95 28.55
CA VAL A 36 24.10 15.10 27.91
C VAL A 36 24.37 14.80 26.45
N ILE A 37 24.97 13.65 26.14
CA ILE A 37 25.23 13.22 24.76
C ILE A 37 23.93 13.14 23.96
N ALA A 38 22.84 12.62 24.56
CA ALA A 38 21.56 12.50 23.88
C ALA A 38 20.93 13.86 23.55
N GLN A 39 21.05 14.85 24.44
CA GLN A 39 20.59 16.22 24.19
C GLN A 39 21.36 16.86 23.04
N GLU A 40 22.70 16.70 23.03
CA GLU A 40 23.57 17.26 21.99
C GLU A 40 23.32 16.63 20.62
N VAL A 41 23.26 15.29 20.56
CA VAL A 41 23.04 14.53 19.32
C VAL A 41 21.58 14.65 18.82
N GLY A 42 20.67 15.11 19.67
CA GLY A 42 19.25 15.26 19.34
C GLY A 42 18.46 13.94 19.34
N CYS A 43 18.82 12.99 20.19
CA CYS A 43 18.15 11.69 20.29
C CYS A 43 17.77 11.34 21.74
N HIS A 44 17.16 10.18 21.96
CA HIS A 44 16.79 9.75 23.31
C HIS A 44 17.97 9.05 24.01
N LYS A 45 18.12 9.21 25.33
CA LYS A 45 19.20 8.59 26.14
C LYS A 45 19.34 7.07 25.94
N SER A 46 18.22 6.38 25.69
CA SER A 46 18.23 4.94 25.43
C SER A 46 18.81 4.57 24.06
N THR A 47 18.76 5.48 23.08
CA THR A 47 19.43 5.31 21.78
C THR A 47 20.94 5.35 21.96
N ILE A 48 21.46 6.36 22.66
CA ILE A 48 22.89 6.48 22.99
C ILE A 48 23.39 5.26 23.76
N SER A 49 22.66 4.84 24.81
CA SER A 49 23.06 3.67 25.61
C SER A 49 23.15 2.39 24.78
N ARG A 50 22.18 2.15 23.90
CA ARG A 50 22.19 0.99 22.98
C ARG A 50 23.28 1.09 21.94
N GLU A 51 23.55 2.29 21.41
CA GLU A 51 24.58 2.52 20.42
C GLU A 51 25.96 2.23 21.00
N ILE A 52 26.30 2.81 22.16
CA ILE A 52 27.57 2.57 22.85
C ILE A 52 27.74 1.08 23.12
N LYS A 53 26.74 0.42 23.72
CA LYS A 53 26.79 -1.02 23.99
C LYS A 53 27.04 -1.88 22.74
N ARG A 54 26.58 -1.44 21.56
CA ARG A 54 26.73 -2.19 20.30
C ARG A 54 28.01 -1.84 19.55
N GLY A 55 28.52 -0.62 19.73
CA GLY A 55 29.69 -0.09 19.02
C GLY A 55 30.99 -0.15 19.83
N SER A 56 30.94 -0.44 21.12
CA SER A 56 32.13 -0.66 21.94
C SER A 56 32.86 -1.93 21.55
N VAL A 57 34.19 -1.85 21.52
CA VAL A 57 35.10 -2.94 21.18
C VAL A 57 36.17 -3.05 22.27
N LEU A 58 36.54 -4.28 22.61
CA LEU A 58 37.64 -4.56 23.53
C LEU A 58 38.97 -4.21 22.86
N GLN A 59 39.74 -3.33 23.50
CA GLN A 59 41.08 -2.90 23.11
C GLN A 59 42.09 -3.26 24.19
N ARG A 60 43.37 -3.23 23.84
CA ARG A 60 44.48 -3.33 24.78
C ARG A 60 45.17 -1.98 24.89
N ASP A 61 45.48 -1.56 26.10
CA ASP A 61 46.33 -0.39 26.32
C ASP A 61 47.82 -0.74 26.19
N SER A 62 48.69 0.25 26.34
CA SER A 62 50.15 0.06 26.36
C SER A 62 50.63 -0.84 27.51
N SER A 63 49.85 -0.94 28.57
CA SER A 63 50.09 -1.77 29.75
C SER A 63 49.54 -3.20 29.59
N TYR A 64 49.04 -3.56 28.39
CA TYR A 64 48.38 -4.82 28.06
C TYR A 64 47.08 -5.11 28.83
N LEU A 65 46.49 -4.12 29.48
CA LEU A 65 45.18 -4.22 30.11
C LEU A 65 44.06 -4.05 29.07
N LEU A 66 43.01 -4.85 29.24
CA LEU A 66 41.84 -4.81 28.37
C LEU A 66 40.86 -3.73 28.83
N TYR A 67 40.37 -2.92 27.89
CA TYR A 67 39.31 -1.95 28.15
C TYR A 67 38.34 -1.87 26.97
N GLU A 68 37.09 -1.47 27.24
CA GLU A 68 36.10 -1.24 26.20
C GLU A 68 36.15 0.22 25.72
N HIS A 69 36.29 0.41 24.41
CA HIS A 69 36.25 1.74 23.79
C HIS A 69 35.21 1.78 22.68
N TYR A 70 34.45 2.88 22.60
CA TYR A 70 33.50 3.10 21.52
C TYR A 70 34.20 3.67 20.30
N TYR A 71 33.97 3.09 19.12
CA TYR A 71 34.45 3.65 17.86
C TYR A 71 33.27 3.86 16.90
N ALA A 72 33.16 5.05 16.33
CA ALA A 72 32.11 5.39 15.39
C ALA A 72 32.17 4.53 14.13
N ASP A 73 33.39 4.27 13.62
CA ASP A 73 33.62 3.48 12.42
C ASP A 73 33.19 2.02 12.60
N THR A 74 33.53 1.40 13.73
CA THR A 74 33.12 0.02 14.03
C THR A 74 31.61 -0.08 14.19
N ALA A 75 30.99 0.90 14.86
CA ALA A 75 29.54 0.99 15.00
C ALA A 75 28.84 1.12 13.64
N GLN A 76 29.40 1.92 12.74
CA GLN A 76 28.92 2.07 11.35
C GLN A 76 29.05 0.76 10.57
N ILE A 77 30.19 0.07 10.64
CA ILE A 77 30.41 -1.23 9.99
C ILE A 77 29.39 -2.27 10.49
N TYR A 78 29.16 -2.33 11.81
CA TYR A 78 28.16 -3.23 12.39
C TYR A 78 26.73 -2.87 12.00
N TYR A 79 26.42 -1.58 11.84
CA TYR A 79 25.14 -1.14 11.30
C TYR A 79 24.97 -1.63 9.85
N GLU A 80 25.94 -1.41 8.98
CA GLU A 80 25.90 -1.82 7.58
C GLU A 80 25.79 -3.34 7.41
N LYS A 81 26.56 -4.11 8.20
CA LYS A 81 26.47 -5.57 8.22
C LYS A 81 25.06 -6.05 8.57
N ARG A 82 24.41 -5.42 9.55
CA ARG A 82 23.01 -5.73 9.90
C ARG A 82 22.04 -5.31 8.79
N ARG A 83 22.26 -4.15 8.16
CA ARG A 83 21.44 -3.68 7.03
C ARG A 83 21.52 -4.60 5.82
N LYS A 84 22.68 -5.20 5.53
CA LYS A 84 22.81 -6.22 4.47
C LYS A 84 21.90 -7.43 4.71
N ASN A 85 21.68 -7.80 5.97
CA ASN A 85 20.75 -8.88 6.33
C ASN A 85 19.28 -8.43 6.28
N CYS A 86 19.02 -7.12 6.35
CA CYS A 86 17.70 -6.54 6.18
C CYS A 86 17.40 -6.30 4.69
N TYR A 87 17.07 -7.35 3.95
CA TYR A 87 16.57 -7.21 2.59
C TYR A 87 15.14 -7.71 2.45
N GLN A 88 14.37 -7.04 1.60
CA GLN A 88 13.08 -7.58 1.16
C GLN A 88 13.39 -8.72 0.19
N ARG A 89 12.97 -9.95 0.50
CA ARG A 89 13.04 -11.06 -0.45
C ARG A 89 12.34 -10.61 -1.73
N ASN A 90 13.03 -10.68 -2.87
CA ASN A 90 12.44 -10.32 -4.16
C ASN A 90 11.23 -11.25 -4.41
N PRO A 91 9.98 -10.73 -4.37
CA PRO A 91 8.80 -11.57 -4.46
C PRO A 91 8.71 -12.31 -5.79
N LEU A 92 9.20 -11.71 -6.88
CA LEU A 92 9.20 -12.34 -8.21
C LEU A 92 10.12 -13.56 -8.27
N LYS A 93 11.28 -13.50 -7.57
CA LYS A 93 12.16 -14.66 -7.42
C LYS A 93 11.54 -15.72 -6.52
N HIS A 94 10.89 -15.30 -5.43
CA HIS A 94 10.24 -16.23 -4.50
C HIS A 94 9.11 -17.00 -5.17
N TYR A 95 8.29 -16.34 -6.01
CA TYR A 95 7.16 -16.93 -6.72
C TYR A 95 7.49 -17.33 -8.17
N ALA A 96 8.76 -17.56 -8.52
CA ALA A 96 9.18 -17.76 -9.91
C ALA A 96 8.46 -18.92 -10.62
N VAL A 97 8.27 -20.05 -9.93
CA VAL A 97 7.56 -21.22 -10.48
C VAL A 97 6.10 -20.90 -10.78
N PHE A 98 5.42 -20.24 -9.83
CA PHE A 98 4.06 -19.78 -9.99
C PHE A 98 3.91 -18.83 -11.19
N LEU A 99 4.76 -17.79 -11.27
CA LEU A 99 4.68 -16.78 -12.34
C LEU A 99 4.97 -17.36 -13.73
N ARG A 100 5.92 -18.29 -13.83
CA ARG A 100 6.23 -18.99 -15.09
C ARG A 100 5.05 -19.82 -15.57
N MET A 101 4.38 -20.55 -14.67
CA MET A 101 3.20 -21.34 -15.03
C MET A 101 2.01 -20.47 -15.37
N LEU A 102 1.79 -19.40 -14.60
CA LEU A 102 0.75 -18.41 -14.88
C LEU A 102 0.91 -17.85 -16.31
N SER A 103 2.12 -17.38 -16.66
CA SER A 103 2.41 -16.81 -17.97
C SER A 103 2.21 -17.83 -19.09
N ARG A 104 2.63 -19.09 -18.88
CA ARG A 104 2.41 -20.17 -19.84
C ARG A 104 0.92 -20.47 -20.05
N CYS A 105 0.13 -20.54 -18.99
CA CYS A 105 -1.30 -20.87 -19.08
C CYS A 105 -2.08 -19.78 -19.81
N PHE A 106 -1.90 -18.51 -19.43
CA PHE A 106 -2.65 -17.39 -20.02
C PHE A 106 -2.20 -17.02 -21.44
N LYS A 107 -0.97 -17.34 -21.85
CA LYS A 107 -0.50 -17.14 -23.24
C LYS A 107 -0.83 -18.30 -24.19
N ALA A 108 -0.84 -19.54 -23.71
CA ALA A 108 -1.00 -20.71 -24.58
C ALA A 108 -2.43 -20.89 -25.08
N LYS A 109 -3.43 -20.55 -24.24
CA LYS A 109 -4.85 -20.64 -24.59
C LYS A 109 -5.60 -19.51 -23.90
N PHE A 110 -6.53 -18.89 -24.62
CA PHE A 110 -7.51 -17.99 -24.03
C PHE A 110 -8.61 -18.82 -23.34
N ASP A 111 -8.22 -19.54 -22.29
CA ASP A 111 -9.14 -20.29 -21.47
C ASP A 111 -9.83 -19.33 -20.49
N ALA A 112 -11.13 -19.52 -20.23
CA ALA A 112 -11.93 -18.64 -19.37
C ALA A 112 -11.58 -18.73 -17.87
N THR A 113 -10.45 -19.33 -17.52
CA THR A 113 -9.99 -19.56 -16.16
C THR A 113 -9.66 -18.23 -15.49
N SER A 114 -10.27 -17.99 -14.34
CA SER A 114 -9.96 -16.80 -13.54
C SER A 114 -8.61 -16.95 -12.82
N ILE A 115 -7.98 -15.83 -12.42
CA ILE A 115 -6.74 -15.90 -11.62
C ILE A 115 -6.98 -16.62 -10.29
N ASP A 116 -8.14 -16.42 -9.67
CA ASP A 116 -8.52 -17.09 -8.41
C ASP A 116 -8.57 -18.62 -8.59
N GLU A 117 -9.17 -19.07 -9.69
CA GLU A 117 -9.26 -20.48 -10.05
C GLU A 117 -7.86 -21.06 -10.30
N PHE A 118 -7.00 -20.36 -11.03
CA PHE A 118 -5.60 -20.77 -11.23
C PHE A 118 -4.83 -20.86 -9.92
N VAL A 119 -4.97 -19.87 -9.02
CA VAL A 119 -4.34 -19.89 -7.68
C VAL A 119 -4.83 -21.09 -6.87
N GLY A 120 -6.12 -21.43 -6.95
CA GLY A 120 -6.69 -22.61 -6.30
C GLY A 120 -6.13 -23.93 -6.85
N GLU A 121 -6.07 -24.07 -8.18
CA GLU A 121 -5.51 -25.25 -8.84
C GLU A 121 -4.01 -25.41 -8.56
N PHE A 122 -3.26 -24.31 -8.56
CA PHE A 122 -1.83 -24.32 -8.23
C PHE A 122 -1.57 -24.83 -6.81
N LYS A 123 -2.37 -24.40 -5.83
CA LYS A 123 -2.25 -24.87 -4.45
C LYS A 123 -2.56 -26.35 -4.30
N ARG A 124 -3.51 -26.88 -5.08
CA ARG A 124 -3.87 -28.31 -5.08
C ARG A 124 -2.81 -29.17 -5.77
N SER A 125 -2.32 -28.73 -6.93
CA SER A 125 -1.33 -29.46 -7.73
C SER A 125 0.09 -29.40 -7.14
N MET A 126 0.45 -28.32 -6.45
CA MET A 126 1.79 -28.09 -5.93
C MET A 126 1.79 -27.49 -4.51
N PRO A 127 1.42 -28.27 -3.48
CA PRO A 127 1.31 -27.80 -2.10
C PRO A 127 2.66 -27.37 -1.47
N GLY A 128 3.79 -27.80 -2.03
CA GLY A 128 5.14 -27.46 -1.53
C GLY A 128 5.74 -26.17 -2.10
N TYR A 129 5.08 -25.52 -3.07
CA TYR A 129 5.60 -24.31 -3.72
C TYR A 129 4.95 -23.04 -3.19
N PRO A 130 5.71 -21.94 -3.06
CA PRO A 130 5.17 -20.66 -2.61
C PRO A 130 4.14 -20.13 -3.62
N CYS A 131 2.97 -19.76 -3.12
CA CYS A 131 1.86 -19.23 -3.92
C CYS A 131 1.45 -17.85 -3.39
N PRO A 132 1.45 -16.80 -4.24
CA PRO A 132 0.95 -15.48 -3.84
C PRO A 132 -0.59 -15.48 -3.69
N SER A 133 -1.12 -14.55 -2.91
CA SER A 133 -2.57 -14.33 -2.86
C SER A 133 -3.09 -13.71 -4.16
N THR A 134 -4.34 -13.95 -4.53
CA THR A 134 -4.93 -13.42 -5.77
C THR A 134 -4.78 -11.90 -5.91
N PRO A 135 -5.04 -11.07 -4.88
CA PRO A 135 -4.83 -9.61 -4.98
C PRO A 135 -3.36 -9.26 -5.26
N THR A 136 -2.42 -10.05 -4.75
CA THR A 136 -0.99 -9.88 -5.02
C THR A 136 -0.66 -10.16 -6.49
N VAL A 137 -1.30 -11.17 -7.08
CA VAL A 137 -1.15 -11.49 -8.52
C VAL A 137 -1.69 -10.35 -9.38
N TYR A 138 -2.91 -9.87 -9.10
CA TYR A 138 -3.47 -8.72 -9.81
C TYR A 138 -2.57 -7.48 -9.71
N ARG A 139 -2.03 -7.20 -8.51
CA ARG A 139 -1.08 -6.09 -8.32
C ARG A 139 0.18 -6.24 -9.18
N TYR A 140 0.73 -7.46 -9.29
CA TYR A 140 1.90 -7.68 -10.15
C TYR A 140 1.59 -7.47 -11.63
N ILE A 141 0.40 -7.87 -12.07
CA ILE A 141 -0.06 -7.63 -13.45
C ILE A 141 -0.27 -6.14 -13.70
N ASP A 142 -0.92 -5.42 -12.78
CA ASP A 142 -1.13 -3.97 -12.89
C ASP A 142 0.19 -3.18 -12.92
N GLN A 143 1.20 -3.66 -12.20
CA GLN A 143 2.55 -3.10 -12.21
C GLN A 143 3.41 -3.58 -13.39
N SER A 144 2.85 -4.38 -14.30
CA SER A 144 3.57 -4.98 -15.45
C SER A 144 4.84 -5.76 -15.03
N LEU A 145 4.82 -6.38 -13.86
CA LEU A 145 5.95 -7.18 -13.32
C LEU A 145 5.94 -8.63 -13.81
N VAL A 146 4.89 -9.02 -14.53
CA VAL A 146 4.67 -10.36 -15.07
C VAL A 146 4.43 -10.21 -16.56
N ASP A 147 4.79 -11.23 -17.31
CA ASP A 147 4.58 -11.32 -18.76
C ASP A 147 3.11 -11.65 -19.10
N ILE A 148 2.18 -10.94 -18.47
CA ILE A 148 0.73 -11.01 -18.65
C ILE A 148 0.20 -9.59 -18.54
N SER A 149 -0.61 -9.19 -19.52
CA SER A 149 -1.26 -7.88 -19.55
C SER A 149 -2.71 -7.99 -19.10
N ASN A 150 -3.30 -6.85 -18.73
CA ASN A 150 -4.73 -6.79 -18.38
C ASN A 150 -5.67 -7.23 -19.52
N ILE A 151 -5.19 -7.23 -20.77
CA ILE A 151 -5.91 -7.67 -21.97
C ILE A 151 -6.05 -9.20 -22.00
N ASP A 152 -5.07 -9.92 -21.45
CA ASP A 152 -5.04 -11.38 -21.42
C ASP A 152 -6.01 -11.95 -20.37
N LEU A 153 -6.61 -11.09 -19.54
CA LEU A 153 -7.50 -11.49 -18.46
C LEU A 153 -8.97 -11.52 -18.91
N PRO A 154 -9.68 -12.66 -18.77
CA PRO A 154 -11.00 -12.87 -19.36
C PRO A 154 -12.11 -11.98 -18.77
N MET A 155 -11.91 -11.39 -17.58
CA MET A 155 -12.93 -10.59 -16.90
C MET A 155 -12.58 -9.11 -16.75
N LYS A 156 -11.31 -8.71 -16.88
CA LYS A 156 -10.87 -7.36 -16.49
C LYS A 156 -11.29 -6.28 -17.50
N LEU A 157 -11.41 -6.65 -18.78
CA LEU A 157 -11.86 -5.76 -19.85
C LEU A 157 -13.36 -5.85 -20.19
N LYS A 158 -14.14 -6.68 -19.47
CA LYS A 158 -15.59 -6.82 -19.75
C LYS A 158 -16.33 -5.54 -19.34
N ARG A 159 -17.00 -4.89 -20.29
CA ARG A 159 -17.87 -3.73 -20.02
C ARG A 159 -18.97 -4.13 -19.03
N ARG A 160 -19.05 -3.42 -17.90
CA ARG A 160 -20.20 -3.53 -17.00
C ARG A 160 -21.44 -3.08 -17.76
N ARG A 161 -22.39 -3.99 -17.98
CA ARG A 161 -23.74 -3.61 -18.42
C ARG A 161 -24.41 -2.91 -17.25
N ASN A 162 -24.73 -1.62 -17.40
CA ASN A 162 -25.59 -0.92 -16.45
C ASN A 162 -26.91 -1.68 -16.36
N LYS A 163 -27.20 -2.29 -15.21
CA LYS A 163 -28.52 -2.84 -14.94
C LYS A 163 -29.48 -1.66 -15.00
N ARG A 164 -30.47 -1.73 -15.91
CA ARG A 164 -31.59 -0.78 -15.88
C ARG A 164 -32.26 -0.96 -14.52
N HIS A 165 -32.25 0.08 -13.69
CA HIS A 165 -33.01 0.07 -12.46
C HIS A 165 -34.49 -0.06 -12.85
N HIS A 166 -35.10 -1.21 -12.60
CA HIS A 166 -36.55 -1.30 -12.61
C HIS A 166 -37.04 -0.47 -11.42
N SER A 167 -37.60 0.70 -11.68
CA SER A 167 -38.24 1.50 -10.63
C SER A 167 -39.44 0.74 -10.12
N HIS A 168 -39.34 0.16 -8.92
CA HIS A 168 -40.51 -0.27 -8.17
C HIS A 168 -41.18 0.98 -7.60
N GLY A 169 -42.36 1.35 -8.10
CA GLY A 169 -43.16 2.42 -7.50
C GLY A 169 -44.06 3.17 -8.48
N GLY A 170 -45.07 2.52 -9.04
CA GLY A 170 -46.20 3.23 -9.64
C GLY A 170 -47.17 3.64 -8.55
N HIS A 171 -47.08 4.88 -8.06
CA HIS A 171 -48.17 5.48 -7.27
C HIS A 171 -49.40 5.59 -8.16
N ALA A 172 -50.55 5.09 -7.69
CA ALA A 172 -51.81 5.22 -8.39
C ALA A 172 -52.14 6.71 -8.58
N LEU A 173 -52.14 7.18 -9.83
CA LEU A 173 -52.58 8.52 -10.19
C LEU A 173 -54.00 8.74 -9.64
N HIS A 174 -54.16 9.84 -8.89
CA HIS A 174 -55.43 10.26 -8.30
C HIS A 174 -56.52 10.31 -9.39
N LYS A 175 -57.50 9.42 -9.29
CA LYS A 175 -58.40 9.04 -10.40
C LYS A 175 -59.37 10.14 -10.90
N ASN A 176 -59.40 11.34 -10.31
CA ASN A 176 -60.36 12.40 -10.62
C ASN A 176 -59.73 13.83 -10.61
N GLN A 177 -58.45 13.99 -11.01
CA GLN A 177 -57.85 15.33 -11.09
C GLN A 177 -58.00 15.93 -12.50
N PRO A 178 -58.34 17.23 -12.61
CA PRO A 178 -58.43 17.89 -13.91
C PRO A 178 -57.05 17.95 -14.57
N ALA A 179 -57.01 17.66 -15.87
CA ALA A 179 -55.80 17.65 -16.69
C ALA A 179 -55.87 18.73 -17.78
N LEU A 180 -54.71 19.23 -18.22
CA LEU A 180 -54.62 20.11 -19.37
C LEU A 180 -54.29 19.27 -20.61
N MET A 181 -55.12 19.37 -21.64
CA MET A 181 -54.86 18.80 -22.94
C MET A 181 -54.39 19.89 -23.88
N THR A 182 -53.17 19.75 -24.38
CA THR A 182 -52.59 20.65 -25.38
C THR A 182 -52.68 20.01 -26.76
N LEU A 183 -53.37 20.67 -27.68
CA LEU A 183 -53.42 20.30 -29.08
C LEU A 183 -52.51 21.24 -29.87
N THR A 184 -51.47 20.70 -30.48
CA THR A 184 -50.50 21.47 -31.27
C THR A 184 -50.72 21.23 -32.76
N GLU A 185 -50.98 22.29 -33.51
CA GLU A 185 -51.08 22.25 -34.96
C GLU A 185 -49.69 21.95 -35.56
N ARG A 186 -49.59 20.95 -36.45
CA ARG A 186 -48.28 20.41 -36.86
C ARG A 186 -47.42 21.36 -37.68
N THR A 187 -48.03 22.21 -38.49
CA THR A 187 -47.32 23.07 -39.45
C THR A 187 -46.96 24.41 -38.83
N THR A 188 -47.93 25.11 -38.25
CA THR A 188 -47.68 26.41 -37.60
C THR A 188 -47.14 26.29 -36.18
N ARG A 189 -47.21 25.09 -35.57
CA ARG A 189 -46.93 24.85 -34.14
C ARG A 189 -47.79 25.66 -33.18
N PHE A 190 -48.92 26.18 -33.65
CA PHE A 190 -49.88 26.86 -32.79
C PHE A 190 -50.50 25.88 -31.78
N GLU A 191 -50.59 26.27 -30.51
CA GLU A 191 -51.06 25.41 -29.42
C GLU A 191 -52.38 25.91 -28.84
N VAL A 192 -53.34 24.99 -28.72
CA VAL A 192 -54.59 25.20 -28.00
C VAL A 192 -54.57 24.35 -26.75
N VAL A 193 -54.63 24.98 -25.58
CA VAL A 193 -54.63 24.30 -24.28
C VAL A 193 -56.05 24.32 -23.71
N ILE A 194 -56.61 23.14 -23.46
CA ILE A 194 -57.97 22.96 -22.93
C ILE A 194 -57.88 22.23 -21.59
N LYS A 195 -58.56 22.75 -20.57
CA LYS A 195 -58.68 22.08 -19.27
C LYS A 195 -59.82 21.06 -19.31
N ILE A 196 -59.49 19.79 -19.13
CA ILE A 196 -60.44 18.70 -19.08
C ILE A 196 -60.67 18.30 -17.61
N PRO A 197 -61.93 18.13 -17.17
CA PRO A 197 -62.24 17.82 -15.78
C PRO A 197 -61.76 16.44 -15.33
N ASP A 198 -61.66 15.46 -16.23
CA ASP A 198 -61.15 14.11 -15.96
C ASP A 198 -60.55 13.48 -17.25
N TYR A 199 -59.62 12.54 -17.14
CA TYR A 199 -58.88 11.95 -18.28
C TYR A 199 -59.68 10.90 -19.08
N ARG A 200 -60.97 10.75 -18.81
CA ARG A 200 -61.85 9.81 -19.49
C ARG A 200 -62.66 10.53 -20.57
N ALA A 201 -62.65 9.99 -21.79
CA ALA A 201 -63.60 10.37 -22.82
C ALA A 201 -65.01 9.92 -22.38
N SER A 202 -65.97 10.82 -22.33
CA SER A 202 -67.38 10.45 -22.30
C SER A 202 -67.75 9.91 -23.68
N THR A 203 -68.01 8.60 -23.77
CA THR A 203 -68.53 7.95 -24.98
C THR A 203 -69.94 8.43 -25.29
#